data_AF-A0A522UX73-F1
#
_entry.id   AF-A0A522UX73-F1
#
_cell.length_a   1.000
_cell.length_b   1.000
_cell.length_c   1.000
_cell.angle_alpha   90.00
_cell.angle_beta   90.00
_cell.angle_gamma   90.00
#
_symmetry.space_group_name_H-M   'P 1'
#
loop_
_entity.id
_entity.type
_entity.pdbx_description
1 polymer ?
#
loop_
_entity_poly.entity_id
_entity_poly.type
_entity_poly.pdbx_seq_one_letter_code
_entity_poly.pdbx_strand_id
1 'polypeptide(L)'
;MVLVECPLCRFQADIKTILRSVAGYDRNTRSGVSSCPQCHKAIEYRVTSGALHVGYTYSSGSLHFDSLFTVKASGLKCEITDQAVTFIYKGERYEVPAENK
;
A
#
# COMPACT_ATOMS: atom_id res chain seq x y z
N MET A 1 10.08 4.98 -14.26
CA MET A 1 9.19 3.88 -13.84
C MET A 1 9.52 3.54 -12.41
N VAL A 2 8.54 3.30 -11.52
CA VAL A 2 8.81 3.01 -10.11
C VAL A 2 8.30 1.61 -9.83
N LEU A 3 9.21 0.73 -9.42
CA LEU A 3 8.92 -0.68 -9.22
C LEU A 3 8.74 -0.99 -7.74
N VAL A 4 7.77 -1.85 -7.46
CA VAL A 4 7.49 -2.41 -6.14
C VAL A 4 7.71 -3.90 -6.23
N GLU A 5 8.55 -4.43 -5.35
CA GLU A 5 8.83 -5.85 -5.25
C GLU A 5 7.80 -6.54 -4.35
N CYS A 6 7.32 -7.72 -4.72
CA CYS A 6 6.57 -8.57 -3.81
C CYS A 6 7.55 -9.23 -2.82
N PRO A 7 7.36 -9.07 -1.49
CA PRO A 7 8.30 -9.63 -0.53
C PRO A 7 8.29 -11.16 -0.48
N LEU A 8 7.26 -11.81 -1.06
CA LEU A 8 7.10 -13.26 -1.06
C LEU A 8 7.67 -13.92 -2.32
N CYS A 9 7.27 -13.47 -3.51
CA CYS A 9 7.72 -14.09 -4.77
C CYS A 9 8.79 -13.29 -5.53
N ARG A 10 9.25 -12.16 -4.97
CA ARG A 10 10.24 -11.24 -5.57
C ARG A 10 9.87 -10.66 -6.93
N PHE A 11 8.64 -10.89 -7.41
CA PHE A 11 8.15 -10.29 -8.63
C PHE A 11 8.06 -8.77 -8.49
N GLN A 12 8.55 -8.04 -9.49
CA GLN A 12 8.53 -6.59 -9.51
C GLN A 12 7.40 -6.09 -10.43
N ALA A 13 6.51 -5.27 -9.89
CA ALA A 13 5.43 -4.64 -10.63
C ALA A 13 5.58 -3.11 -10.60
N ASP A 14 5.07 -2.43 -11.62
CA ASP A 14 4.95 -0.97 -11.54
C ASP A 14 4.02 -0.57 -10.38
N ILE A 15 4.40 0.49 -9.66
CA ILE A 15 3.62 0.98 -8.51
C ILE A 15 2.17 1.27 -8.87
N LYS A 16 1.86 1.71 -10.10
CA LYS A 16 0.47 1.92 -10.53
C LYS A 16 -0.30 0.61 -10.57
N THR A 17 0.33 -0.49 -10.98
CA THR A 17 -0.29 -1.83 -10.94
C THR A 17 -0.62 -2.24 -9.51
N ILE A 18 0.29 -1.98 -8.56
CA ILE A 18 0.05 -2.25 -7.13
C ILE A 18 -1.09 -1.39 -6.58
N LEU A 19 -1.10 -0.09 -6.87
CA LEU A 19 -2.14 0.82 -6.39
C LEU A 19 -3.51 0.54 -7.04
N ARG A 20 -3.56 0.02 -8.27
CA ARG A 20 -4.82 -0.42 -8.91
C ARG A 20 -5.40 -1.68 -8.28
N SER A 21 -4.58 -2.54 -7.69
CA SER A 21 -5.02 -3.80 -7.06
C SER A 21 -5.23 -3.66 -5.56
N VAL A 22 -5.37 -2.44 -5.06
CA VAL A 22 -5.66 -2.20 -3.65
C VAL A 22 -7.03 -2.80 -3.29
N ALA A 23 -7.03 -3.67 -2.30
CA ALA A 23 -8.19 -4.45 -1.88
C ALA A 23 -8.77 -3.95 -0.56
N GLY A 24 -7.99 -3.19 0.22
CA GLY A 24 -8.44 -2.64 1.48
C GLY A 24 -7.41 -1.71 2.10
N TYR A 25 -7.85 -1.01 3.15
CA TYR A 25 -7.03 -0.12 3.94
C TYR A 25 -7.37 -0.28 5.42
N ASP A 26 -6.34 -0.49 6.23
CA ASP A 26 -6.46 -0.54 7.68
C ASP A 26 -6.13 0.83 8.26
N ARG A 27 -7.07 1.43 8.99
CA ARG A 27 -6.91 2.75 9.61
C ARG A 27 -6.04 2.73 10.87
N ASN A 28 -6.04 1.65 11.62
CA ASN A 28 -5.26 1.49 12.86
C ASN A 28 -3.77 1.46 12.53
N THR A 29 -3.42 0.73 11.47
CA THR A 29 -2.05 0.66 10.97
C THR A 29 -1.77 1.60 9.81
N ARG A 30 -2.74 2.37 9.32
CA ARG A 30 -2.57 3.28 8.17
C ARG A 30 -1.92 2.62 6.96
N SER A 31 -2.24 1.35 6.71
CA SER A 31 -1.67 0.56 5.61
C SER A 31 -2.71 0.10 4.63
N GLY A 32 -2.37 0.21 3.35
CA GLY A 32 -3.10 -0.42 2.26
C GLY A 32 -2.65 -1.85 2.06
N VAL A 33 -3.55 -2.67 1.52
CA VAL A 33 -3.26 -4.05 1.12
C VAL A 33 -3.62 -4.19 -0.35
N SER A 34 -2.67 -4.62 -1.16
CA SER A 34 -2.88 -4.96 -2.57
C SER A 34 -2.57 -6.42 -2.85
N SER A 35 -3.07 -6.97 -3.95
CA SER A 35 -2.69 -8.32 -4.40
C SER A 35 -1.51 -8.26 -5.38
N CYS A 36 -0.51 -9.12 -5.17
CA CYS A 36 0.58 -9.32 -6.12
C CYS A 36 0.02 -9.89 -7.44
N PRO A 37 0.32 -9.30 -8.60
CA PRO A 37 -0.21 -9.80 -9.88
C PRO A 37 0.34 -11.17 -10.28
N GLN A 38 1.46 -11.61 -9.72
CA GLN A 38 2.11 -12.87 -10.05
C GLN A 38 1.71 -14.02 -9.13
N CYS A 39 1.75 -13.82 -7.80
CA CYS A 39 1.49 -14.89 -6.83
C CYS A 39 0.17 -14.72 -6.06
N HIS A 40 -0.57 -13.65 -6.33
CA HIS A 40 -1.84 -13.29 -5.69
C HIS A 40 -1.80 -13.10 -4.17
N LYS A 41 -0.61 -13.18 -3.55
CA LYS A 41 -0.42 -12.90 -2.14
C LYS A 41 -0.52 -11.40 -1.84
N ALA A 42 -0.90 -11.09 -0.60
CA ALA A 42 -1.00 -9.73 -0.11
C ALA A 42 0.37 -9.03 -0.12
N ILE A 43 0.37 -7.78 -0.57
CA ILE A 43 1.44 -6.82 -0.41
C ILE A 43 0.87 -5.71 0.45
N GLU A 44 1.38 -5.61 1.67
CA GLU A 44 0.97 -4.58 2.62
C GLU A 44 1.94 -3.41 2.55
N TYR A 45 1.40 -2.20 2.62
CA TYR A 45 2.22 -1.00 2.52
C TYR A 45 1.62 0.20 3.22
N ARG A 46 2.49 1.11 3.66
CA ARG A 46 2.11 2.45 4.09
C ARG A 46 2.54 3.47 3.05
N VAL A 47 1.68 4.44 2.79
CA VAL A 47 2.03 5.58 1.95
C VAL A 47 2.35 6.77 2.83
N THR A 48 3.53 7.34 2.64
CA THR A 48 3.92 8.65 3.16
C THR A 48 4.21 9.59 1.98
N SER A 49 4.37 10.89 2.25
CA SER A 49 4.58 11.87 1.18
C SER A 49 5.79 11.52 0.31
N GLY A 50 5.53 11.08 -0.92
CA GLY A 50 6.55 10.70 -1.89
C GLY A 50 7.18 9.31 -1.71
N ALA A 51 6.63 8.44 -0.86
CA ALA A 51 7.18 7.11 -0.62
C ALA A 51 6.13 6.05 -0.30
N LEU A 52 6.42 4.82 -0.71
CA LEU A 52 5.64 3.63 -0.39
C LEU A 52 6.53 2.68 0.43
N HIS A 53 6.16 2.44 1.68
CA HIS A 53 6.84 1.55 2.59
C HIS A 53 6.17 0.18 2.49
N VAL A 54 6.85 -0.83 1.96
CA VAL A 54 6.33 -2.20 1.92
C VAL A 54 6.72 -2.89 3.22
N GLY A 55 5.80 -3.68 3.78
CA GLY A 55 5.96 -4.26 5.09
C GLY A 55 4.95 -5.33 5.41
N TYR A 56 4.82 -5.61 6.71
CA TYR A 56 3.81 -6.50 7.26
C TYR A 56 3.14 -5.87 8.48
N THR A 57 1.88 -6.24 8.66
CA THR A 57 1.05 -5.91 9.81
C THR A 57 0.96 -7.14 10.71
N TYR A 58 1.26 -6.98 11.99
CA TYR A 58 1.16 -8.05 12.98
C TYR A 58 0.60 -7.55 14.31
N SER A 59 0.05 -8.47 15.09
CA SER A 59 -0.49 -8.20 16.43
C SER A 59 0.39 -8.84 17.51
N SER A 60 1.24 -8.04 18.16
CA SER A 60 2.03 -8.47 19.32
C SER A 60 1.60 -7.68 20.56
N GLY A 61 0.40 -7.95 21.05
CA GLY A 61 -0.25 -7.15 22.12
C GLY A 61 -0.89 -5.85 21.63
N SER A 62 -0.44 -5.31 20.49
CA SER A 62 -1.07 -4.24 19.72
C SER A 62 -0.78 -4.40 18.23
N LEU A 63 -1.62 -3.80 17.39
CA LEU A 63 -1.49 -3.88 15.94
C LEU A 63 -0.41 -2.92 15.44
N HIS A 64 0.61 -3.45 14.76
CA HIS A 64 1.76 -2.69 14.28
C HIS A 64 2.08 -3.04 12.84
N PHE A 65 2.64 -2.06 12.14
CA PHE A 65 3.23 -2.26 10.82
C PHE A 65 4.73 -2.09 10.93
N ASP A 66 5.47 -3.01 10.32
CA ASP A 66 6.92 -2.96 10.22
C ASP A 66 7.34 -2.95 8.75
N SER A 67 8.22 -2.01 8.39
CA SER A 67 8.64 -1.80 7.01
C SER A 67 9.86 -2.66 6.69
N LEU A 68 9.76 -3.45 5.64
CA LEU A 68 10.88 -4.21 5.08
C LEU A 68 11.77 -3.33 4.20
N PHE A 69 11.16 -2.54 3.34
CA PHE A 69 11.87 -1.65 2.41
C PHE A 69 10.98 -0.49 1.97
N THR A 70 11.61 0.55 1.46
CA THR A 70 10.95 1.77 1.00
C THR A 70 11.18 1.99 -0.48
N VAL A 71 10.10 2.23 -1.21
CA VAL A 71 10.11 2.61 -2.62
C VAL A 71 9.90 4.11 -2.71
N LYS A 72 10.90 4.83 -3.24
CA LYS A 72 10.78 6.26 -3.50
C LYS A 72 9.85 6.49 -4.69
N ALA A 73 8.78 7.24 -4.48
CA ALA A 73 7.73 7.51 -5.45
C ALA A 73 7.33 8.98 -5.39
N SER A 74 8.20 9.87 -5.89
CA SER A 74 7.96 11.32 -5.85
C SER A 74 6.58 11.70 -6.39
N GLY A 75 5.81 12.45 -5.60
CA GLY A 75 4.45 12.85 -5.92
C GLY A 75 3.36 11.84 -5.49
N LEU A 76 3.73 10.72 -4.86
CA LEU A 76 2.78 9.83 -4.21
C LEU A 76 2.20 10.49 -2.96
N LYS A 77 0.87 10.46 -2.82
CA LYS A 77 0.14 10.99 -1.66
C LYS A 77 -0.96 10.01 -1.24
N CYS A 78 -1.35 10.11 0.02
CA CYS A 78 -2.49 9.41 0.59
C CYS A 78 -3.41 10.45 1.23
N GLU A 79 -4.64 10.53 0.74
CA GLU A 79 -5.71 11.35 1.30
C GLU A 79 -6.69 10.42 2.03
N ILE A 80 -6.97 10.70 3.30
CA ILE A 80 -7.84 9.88 4.13
C ILE A 80 -9.05 10.74 4.51
N THR A 81 -10.23 10.26 4.17
CA THR A 81 -11.52 10.80 4.59
C THR A 81 -12.28 9.76 5.40
N ASP A 82 -13.36 10.15 6.07
CA ASP A 82 -14.22 9.23 6.83
C ASP A 82 -14.87 8.14 5.98
N GLN A 83 -14.99 8.35 4.67
CA GLN A 83 -15.65 7.44 3.75
C GLN A 83 -14.66 6.60 2.93
N ALA A 84 -13.51 7.18 2.59
CA ALA A 84 -12.58 6.57 1.66
C ALA A 84 -11.14 7.00 1.90
N VAL A 85 -10.21 6.15 1.45
CA VAL A 85 -8.80 6.46 1.29
C VAL A 85 -8.48 6.55 -0.19
N THR A 86 -7.87 7.66 -0.60
CA THR A 86 -7.43 7.87 -1.96
C THR A 86 -5.90 7.94 -2.03
N PHE A 87 -5.29 7.01 -2.76
CA PHE A 87 -3.90 7.11 -3.16
C PHE A 87 -3.78 7.91 -4.45
N ILE A 88 -2.89 8.89 -4.49
CA ILE A 88 -2.69 9.75 -5.66
C ILE A 88 -1.26 9.61 -6.13
N TYR A 89 -1.07 9.25 -7.40
CA TYR A 89 0.27 9.16 -7.98
C TYR A 89 0.27 9.59 -9.45
N LYS A 90 1.09 10.58 -9.78
CA LYS A 90 1.22 11.15 -11.14
C LYS A 90 -0.13 11.50 -11.80
N GLY A 91 -1.06 12.04 -11.01
CA GLY A 91 -2.39 12.46 -11.47
C GLY A 91 -3.44 11.35 -11.49
N GLU A 92 -3.08 10.07 -11.31
CA GLU A 92 -4.06 8.99 -11.14
C GLU A 92 -4.51 8.90 -9.67
N ARG A 93 -5.80 8.64 -9.46
CA ARG A 93 -6.43 8.45 -8.14
C ARG A 93 -6.87 6.99 -8.01
N TYR A 94 -6.52 6.36 -6.89
CA TYR A 94 -6.90 4.99 -6.55
C TYR A 94 -7.64 5.01 -5.21
N GLU A 95 -8.95 4.82 -5.26
CA GLU A 95 -9.82 4.97 -4.09
C GLU A 95 -10.24 3.60 -3.54
N VAL A 96 -10.23 3.49 -2.22
CA VAL A 96 -10.80 2.35 -1.50
C VAL A 96 -11.70 2.84 -0.37
N PRO A 97 -12.79 2.12 -0.06
CA PRO A 97 -13.59 2.43 1.11
C PRO A 97 -12.72 2.40 2.37
N ALA A 98 -12.95 3.33 3.28
CA ALA A 98 -12.33 3.35 4.59
C ALA A 98 -13.03 2.34 5.49
N GLU A 99 -12.88 1.05 5.20
CA GLU A 99 -13.45 0.00 6.04
C GLU A 99 -12.65 -0.08 7.34
N ASN A 100 -13.33 0.04 8.49
CA ASN A 100 -12.76 -0.38 9.76
C ASN A 100 -12.81 -1.91 9.80
N LYS A 101 -11.72 -2.57 9.41
CA LYS A 101 -11.48 -3.94 9.85
C LYS A 101 -10.71 -3.93 11.17
#